data_AF-A0AAI9R550-F1
#
_entry.id   AF-A0AAI9R550-F1
#
_cell.length_a   1.000
_cell.length_b   1.000
_cell.length_c   1.000
_cell.angle_alpha   90.00
_cell.angle_beta   90.00
_cell.angle_gamma   90.00
#
_symmetry.space_group_name_H-M   'P 1'
#
loop_
_entity.id
_entity.type
_entity.pdbx_description
1 polymer ?
#
loop_
_entity_poly.entity_id
_entity_poly.type
_entity_poly.pdbx_seq_one_letter_code
_entity_poly.pdbx_strand_id
1 'polypeptide(L)' 'QRTFDWRPAAMIRDLELKRPIYLATASGGHFGRSPTEDGHFSWERIHEDRIAALKCS' A
#
# COMPACT_ATOMS: atom_id res chain seq x y z
N GLN A 1 8.27 5.91 17.57
CA GLN A 1 8.51 6.20 16.14
C GLN A 1 7.19 5.97 15.38
N ARG A 2 6.72 6.88 14.51
CA ARG A 2 5.47 6.69 13.75
C ARG A 2 5.81 6.15 12.36
N THR A 3 5.89 4.83 12.21
CA THR A 3 6.26 4.18 10.94
C THR A 3 5.23 4.40 9.82
N PHE A 4 3.98 4.70 10.19
CA PHE A 4 2.90 5.00 9.26
C PHE A 4 2.20 6.30 9.64
N ASP A 5 1.80 7.08 8.62
CA ASP A 5 0.95 8.26 8.76
C ASP A 5 -0.50 7.90 8.41
N TRP A 6 -1.34 7.73 9.44
CA TRP A 6 -2.72 7.28 9.31
C TRP A 6 -3.71 8.38 8.89
N ARG A 7 -3.24 9.60 8.61
CA ARG A 7 -4.13 10.65 8.08
C ARG A 7 -4.66 10.22 6.71
N PRO A 8 -5.96 10.43 6.39
CA PRO A 8 -6.52 10.00 5.11
C PRO A 8 -5.74 10.47 3.89
N ALA A 9 -5.29 11.74 3.89
CA ALA A 9 -4.50 12.30 2.81
C ALA A 9 -3.12 11.65 2.67
N ALA A 10 -2.52 11.21 3.78
CA ALA A 10 -1.24 10.52 3.77
C ALA A 10 -1.37 9.10 3.23
N MET A 11 -2.40 8.33 3.64
CA MET A 11 -2.67 7.01 3.07
C MET A 11 -2.90 7.06 1.56
N ILE A 12 -3.67 8.04 1.07
CA ILE A 12 -3.91 8.23 -0.36
C ILE A 12 -2.61 8.49 -1.12
N ARG A 13 -1.71 9.30 -0.56
CA ARG A 13 -0.41 9.62 -1.17
C ARG A 13 0.52 8.41 -1.13
N ASP A 14 0.69 7.81 0.05
CA ASP A 14 1.68 6.76 0.29
C ASP A 14 1.33 5.44 -0.42
N LEU A 15 0.03 5.20 -0.69
CA LEU A 15 -0.46 4.07 -1.48
C LEU A 15 -0.82 4.45 -2.93
N GLU A 16 -0.58 5.69 -3.35
CA GLU A 16 -0.87 6.19 -4.71
C GLU A 16 -2.32 5.95 -5.19
N LEU A 17 -3.31 6.12 -4.31
CA LEU A 17 -4.71 5.71 -4.57
C LEU A 17 -5.46 6.60 -5.59
N LYS A 18 -4.91 7.74 -6.00
CA LYS A 18 -5.53 8.62 -7.02
C LYS A 18 -5.24 8.14 -8.45
N ARG A 19 -5.46 6.86 -8.71
CA ARG A 19 -5.19 6.17 -9.98
C ARG A 19 -6.34 5.20 -10.31
N PRO A 20 -6.61 4.90 -11.60
CA PRO A 20 -7.68 3.98 -11.99
C PRO A 20 -7.30 2.50 -11.80
N ILE A 21 -7.02 2.07 -10.56
CA ILE A 21 -6.49 0.73 -10.24
C ILE A 21 -7.55 -0.27 -9.70
N TYR A 22 -8.80 0.18 -9.55
CA TYR A 22 -9.83 -0.52 -8.76
C TYR A 22 -10.57 -1.64 -9.50
N LEU A 23 -10.62 -1.62 -10.84
CA LEU A 23 -11.33 -2.67 -11.60
C LEU A 23 -10.78 -4.06 -11.28
N ALA A 24 -9.46 -4.17 -11.13
CA ALA A 24 -8.78 -5.42 -10.81
C ALA A 24 -9.18 -6.00 -9.44
N THR A 25 -9.67 -5.19 -8.50
CA THR A 25 -10.07 -5.64 -7.16
C THR A 25 -11.52 -6.14 -7.11
N ALA A 26 -12.33 -5.90 -8.15
CA ALA A 26 -13.75 -6.24 -8.20
C ALA A 26 -14.04 -7.75 -8.33
N SER A 27 -13.01 -8.56 -8.64
CA SER A 27 -13.08 -10.02 -8.70
C SER A 27 -11.75 -10.63 -8.24
N GLY A 28 -11.82 -11.80 -7.61
CA GLY A 28 -10.63 -12.46 -7.03
C GLY A 28 -10.11 -11.82 -5.74
N GLY A 29 -10.85 -10.86 -5.17
CA GLY A 29 -10.55 -10.24 -3.88
C GLY A 29 -9.60 -9.04 -3.94
N HIS A 30 -9.55 -8.31 -2.81
CA HIS A 30 -8.74 -7.09 -2.64
C HIS A 30 -7.31 -7.36 -2.12
N PHE A 31 -7.08 -8.52 -1.52
CA PHE A 31 -5.84 -8.85 -0.79
C PHE A 31 -5.19 -10.14 -1.28
N GLY A 32 -3.90 -10.32 -0.97
CA GLY A 32 -3.14 -11.54 -1.27
C GLY A 32 -2.68 -11.65 -2.72
N ARG A 33 -2.64 -10.52 -3.44
CA ARG A 33 -2.21 -10.43 -4.84
C ARG A 33 -0.97 -9.55 -4.92
N SER A 34 0.02 -9.95 -5.71
CA SER A 34 1.26 -9.18 -5.82
C SER A 34 1.03 -7.77 -6.36
N PRO A 35 1.72 -6.74 -5.82
CA PRO A 35 1.67 -5.40 -6.36
C PRO A 35 2.25 -5.35 -7.78
N THR A 36 1.72 -4.47 -8.63
CA THR A 36 2.20 -4.30 -10.02
C THR A 36 2.94 -2.97 -10.21
N GLU A 37 3.70 -2.84 -11.29
CA GLU A 37 4.33 -1.58 -11.70
C GLU A 37 3.29 -0.50 -12.06
N ASP A 38 2.13 -0.92 -12.56
CA ASP A 38 0.99 -0.02 -12.86
C ASP A 38 0.27 0.50 -11.61
N GLY A 39 0.68 0.06 -10.41
CA GLY A 39 0.16 0.53 -9.12
C GLY A 39 -1.04 -0.27 -8.60
N HIS A 40 -1.39 -1.40 -9.21
CA HIS A 40 -2.40 -2.29 -8.62
C HIS A 40 -1.88 -2.90 -7.32
N PHE A 41 -2.77 -3.03 -6.34
CA PHE A 41 -2.49 -3.63 -5.03
C PHE A 41 -1.29 -3.00 -4.31
N SER A 42 -1.12 -1.68 -4.39
CA SER A 42 0.00 -0.97 -3.76
C SER A 42 0.12 -1.23 -2.25
N TRP A 43 -0.97 -1.57 -1.57
CA TRP A 43 -1.00 -1.97 -0.16
C TRP A 43 -0.39 -3.34 0.15
N GLU A 44 -0.16 -4.17 -0.86
CA GLU A 44 0.53 -5.46 -0.74
C GLU A 44 2.06 -5.33 -0.86
N ARG A 45 2.56 -4.12 -1.14
CA ARG A 45 4.01 -3.87 -1.23
C ARG A 45 4.66 -3.90 0.15
N ILE A 46 5.67 -4.75 0.26
CA ILE A 46 6.53 -4.84 1.44
C ILE A 46 7.67 -3.83 1.28
N HIS A 47 7.84 -3.00 2.30
CA HIS A 47 8.83 -1.93 2.35
C HIS A 47 9.88 -2.26 3.41
N GLU A 48 11.12 -2.53 2.98
CA GLU A 48 12.23 -2.91 3.89
C GLU A 48 12.54 -1.82 4.93
N ASP A 49 12.44 -0.55 4.55
CA ASP A 49 12.60 0.60 5.45
C ASP A 49 11.53 0.62 6.55
N ARG A 50 10.28 0.28 6.22
CA ARG A 50 9.20 0.16 7.20
C ARG A 50 9.41 -1.05 8.11
N ILE A 51 9.88 -2.17 7.58
CA ILE A 51 10.23 -3.35 8.39
C ILE A 51 11.33 -2.99 9.40
N ALA A 52 12.40 -2.36 8.95
CA ALA A 52 13.50 -1.91 9.81
C ALA A 52 13.00 -0.96 10.90
N ALA A 53 12.17 0.03 10.52
CA ALA A 53 11.58 0.98 11.46
C ALA A 53 10.67 0.32 12.52
N LEU A 54 9.94 -0.75 12.16
CA LEU A 54 9.12 -1.53 13.11
C LEU A 54 9.96 -2.43 14.02
N LYS A 55 11.08 -2.97 13.54
CA LYS A 55 11.98 -3.81 14.35
C LYS A 55 12.75 -3.00 15.39
N CYS A 56 12.98 -1.71 15.14
CA CYS A 56 13.69 -0.81 16.03
C CYS A 56 12.79 0.00 16.97
N SER A 57 11.46 -0.22 16.94
CA SER A 57 10.48 0.46 17.82
C SER A 57 10.16 -0.35 19.05
#